data_AF-A0A256BN95-F1
#
_entry.id   AF-A0A256BN95-F1
#
_cell.length_a   1.000
_cell.length_b   1.000
_cell.length_c   1.000
_cell.angle_alpha   90.00
_cell.angle_beta   90.00
_cell.angle_gamma   90.00
#
_symmetry.space_group_name_H-M   'P 1'
#
loop_
_entity.id
_entity.type
_entity.pdbx_description
1 polymer ?
#
loop_
_entity_poly.entity_id
_entity_poly.type
_entity_poly.pdbx_seq_one_letter_code
_entity_poly.pdbx_strand_id
1 'polypeptide(L)' 'MDIPPLSADFWAKAKLRTPKQITTSVQIDPETFAWFQSQGENASQQMSVALKIYAEAHKSYVTTAKS' A
#
# COMPACT_ATOMS: atom_id res chain seq x y z
N MET A 1 28.90 -0.98 -15.29
CA MET A 1 27.62 -0.34 -15.68
C MET A 1 27.76 1.12 -15.33
N ASP A 2 27.91 1.98 -16.34
CA ASP A 2 28.01 3.42 -16.16
C ASP A 2 26.60 4.01 -16.34
N ILE A 3 25.99 4.47 -15.24
CA ILE A 3 24.65 5.06 -15.27
C ILE A 3 24.84 6.55 -15.57
N PRO A 4 24.37 7.07 -16.71
CA PRO A 4 24.59 8.46 -17.06
C PRO A 4 23.91 9.38 -16.02
N PRO A 5 24.54 10.50 -15.65
CA PRO A 5 23.98 11.44 -14.70
C PRO A 5 22.66 12.01 -15.25
N LEU A 6 21.65 12.10 -14.38
CA LEU A 6 20.35 12.66 -14.73
C LEU A 6 20.51 14.13 -15.12
N SER A 7 20.01 14.50 -16.30
CA SER A 7 20.14 15.85 -16.84
C SER A 7 19.25 16.87 -16.12
N ALA A 8 19.58 18.16 -16.23
CA ALA A 8 18.72 19.23 -15.72
C ALA A 8 17.30 19.16 -16.32
N ASP A 9 17.18 18.79 -17.60
CA ASP A 9 15.90 18.60 -18.29
C ASP A 9 15.06 17.46 -17.72
N PHE A 10 15.71 16.41 -17.20
CA PHE A 10 15.02 15.31 -16.52
C PHE A 10 14.35 15.81 -15.25
N TRP A 11 15.09 16.54 -14.41
CA TRP A 11 14.55 17.11 -13.16
C TRP A 11 13.50 18.19 -13.42
N ALA A 12 13.66 19.00 -14.48
CA ALA A 12 12.67 20.02 -14.87
C ALA A 12 11.30 19.42 -15.22
N LYS A 13 11.26 18.15 -15.65
CA LYS A 13 10.02 17.42 -15.99
C LYS A 13 9.59 16.45 -14.90
N ALA A 14 10.44 16.22 -13.89
CA ALA A 14 10.15 15.30 -12.81
C ALA A 14 8.96 15.82 -11.98
N LYS A 15 7.94 14.97 -11.85
CA LYS A 15 6.77 15.26 -11.01
C LYS A 15 6.79 14.32 -9.82
N LEU A 16 6.95 14.89 -8.63
CA LEU A 16 6.72 14.15 -7.40
C LEU A 16 5.23 13.81 -7.32
N ARG A 17 4.89 12.52 -7.34
CA ARG A 17 3.51 12.07 -7.13
C ARG A 17 3.34 11.66 -5.68
N THR A 18 2.45 12.34 -4.98
CA THR A 18 1.93 11.83 -3.72
C THR A 18 1.00 10.65 -4.03
N PRO A 19 1.11 9.52 -3.29
CA PRO A 19 0.18 8.43 -3.45
C PRO A 19 -1.22 8.94 -3.10
N LYS A 20 -2.20 8.66 -3.98
CA LYS A 20 -3.58 9.04 -3.74
C LYS A 20 -4.08 8.27 -2.51
N GLN A 21 -4.40 9.00 -1.44
CA GLN A 21 -5.08 8.40 -0.30
C GLN A 21 -6.54 8.13 -0.69
N ILE A 22 -7.00 6.91 -0.38
CA ILE A 22 -8.38 6.49 -0.59
C ILE A 22 -8.90 6.08 0.77
N THR A 23 -10.02 6.68 1.17
CA THR A 23 -10.77 6.27 2.36
C THR A 23 -11.94 5.41 1.89
N THR A 24 -12.05 4.19 2.42
CA THR A 24 -13.17 3.29 2.13
C THR A 24 -13.55 2.53 3.40
N SER A 25 -14.81 2.13 3.50
CA SER A 25 -15.30 1.32 4.62
C SER A 25 -15.08 -0.16 4.30
N VAL A 26 -14.50 -0.89 5.25
CA VAL A 26 -14.31 -2.35 5.18
C VAL A 26 -15.18 -3.01 6.24
N GLN A 27 -15.89 -4.08 5.88
CA GLN A 27 -16.62 -4.88 6.85
C GLN A 27 -15.63 -5.80 7.58
N ILE A 28 -15.66 -5.77 8.91
CA ILE A 28 -14.78 -6.54 9.79
C ILE A 28 -15.66 -7.12 10.88
N ASP A 29 -15.41 -8.37 11.28
CA ASP A 29 -16.14 -8.97 12.38
C ASP A 29 -15.81 -8.28 13.72
N PRO A 30 -16.74 -8.27 14.68
CA PRO A 30 -16.56 -7.53 15.93
C PRO A 30 -15.33 -7.95 16.75
N GLU A 31 -14.99 -9.24 16.74
CA GLU A 31 -13.88 -9.78 17.54
C GLU A 31 -12.53 -9.36 16.97
N THR A 32 -12.35 -9.47 15.64
CA THR A 32 -11.15 -9.00 14.96
C THR A 32 -10.97 -7.49 15.13
N PHE A 33 -12.05 -6.70 15.02
CA PHE A 33 -11.97 -5.26 15.23
C PHE A 33 -11.60 -4.90 16.67
N ALA A 34 -12.17 -5.59 17.66
CA ALA A 34 -11.81 -5.41 19.07
C ALA A 34 -10.34 -5.77 19.34
N TRP A 35 -9.83 -6.84 18.72
CA TRP A 35 -8.43 -7.22 18.81
C TRP A 35 -7.50 -6.14 18.24
N PHE A 36 -7.83 -5.53 17.09
CA PHE A 36 -7.05 -4.41 16.57
C PHE A 36 -7.11 -3.19 17.50
N GLN A 37 -8.28 -2.83 18.02
CA GLN A 37 -8.41 -1.71 18.95
C GLN A 37 -7.59 -1.90 20.24
N SER A 38 -7.44 -3.13 20.72
CA SER A 38 -6.63 -3.41 21.91
C SER A 38 -5.13 -3.15 21.71
N GLN A 39 -4.67 -3.00 20.46
CA GLN A 39 -3.28 -2.66 20.13
C GLN A 39 -2.95 -1.17 20.37
N GLY A 40 -3.94 -0.35 20.74
CA GLY A 40 -3.76 1.06 21.11
C GLY A 40 -3.70 2.01 19.90
N GLU A 41 -2.98 3.11 20.04
CA GLU A 41 -2.98 4.25 19.09
C GLU A 41 -2.61 3.86 17.65
N ASN A 42 -1.88 2.75 17.47
CA ASN A 42 -1.41 2.27 16.18
C ASN A 42 -2.36 1.27 15.50
N ALA A 43 -3.52 0.96 16.10
CA ALA A 43 -4.48 -0.03 15.60
C ALA A 43 -4.83 0.14 14.11
N SER A 44 -5.15 1.37 13.69
CA SER A 44 -5.50 1.69 12.30
C SER A 44 -4.34 1.46 11.34
N GLN A 45 -3.12 1.85 11.74
CA GLN A 45 -1.91 1.65 10.93
C GLN A 45 -1.58 0.16 10.80
N GLN A 46 -1.67 -0.60 11.90
CA GLN A 46 -1.44 -2.05 11.89
C GLN A 46 -2.46 -2.77 11.02
N MET A 47 -3.73 -2.37 11.08
CA MET A 47 -4.78 -2.88 10.20
C MET A 47 -4.46 -2.60 8.72
N SER A 48 -4.00 -1.39 8.40
CA SER A 48 -3.58 -1.03 7.04
C SER A 48 -2.40 -1.89 6.55
N VAL A 49 -1.41 -2.14 7.40
CA VAL A 49 -0.26 -3.00 7.07
C VAL A 49 -0.70 -4.45 6.87
N ALA A 50 -1.57 -4.99 7.74
CA ALA A 50 -2.07 -6.35 7.62
C ALA A 50 -2.84 -6.56 6.30
N LEU A 51 -3.72 -5.62 5.93
CA LEU A 51 -4.45 -5.65 4.66
C LEU A 51 -3.49 -5.59 3.46
N LYS A 52 -2.42 -4.79 3.56
CA LYS A 52 -1.39 -4.70 2.51
C LYS A 52 -0.64 -6.03 2.35
N ILE A 53 -0.19 -6.65 3.44
CA ILE A 53 0.49 -7.95 3.42
C ILE A 53 -0.41 -9.02 2.79
N TYR A 54 -1.69 -9.07 3.21
CA TYR A 54 -2.65 -9.99 2.63
C TYR A 54 -2.79 -9.78 1.12
N ALA A 55 -2.97 -8.53 0.68
CA ALA A 55 -3.10 -8.21 -0.74
C ALA A 55 -1.83 -8.58 -1.53
N GLU A 56 -0.64 -8.33 -0.98
CA GLU A 56 0.64 -8.66 -1.63
C GLU A 56 0.83 -10.18 -1.78
N ALA A 57 0.50 -10.95 -0.74
CA ALA A 57 0.56 -12.41 -0.77
C ALA A 57 -0.39 -13.04 -1.80
N HIS A 58 -1.51 -12.38 -2.12
CA HIS A 58 -2.54 -12.91 -3.01
C HIS A 58 -2.56 -12.26 -4.40
N LYS A 59 -1.86 -11.13 -4.61
CA LYS A 59 -1.73 -10.49 -5.93
C LYS A 59 -1.00 -11.35 -6.96
N SER A 60 -0.10 -12.22 -6.52
CA SER A 60 0.62 -13.21 -7.34
C SER A 60 -0.31 -14.22 -8.03
N TYR A 61 -1.56 -14.37 -7.59
CA TYR A 61 -2.53 -15.26 -8.24
C TYR A 61 -3.29 -14.60 -9.41
N VAL A 62 -3.32 -13.26 -9.49
CA VAL A 62 -4.17 -12.54 -10.46
C VAL A 62 -3.45 -12.26 -11.78
N THR A 63 -2.11 -12.23 -11.80
CA THR A 63 -1.33 -11.99 -13.02
C THR A 63 -1.28 -13.20 -13.96
N THR A 64 -1.52 -14.41 -13.48
CA THR A 64 -1.55 -15.64 -14.30
C THR A 64 -2.93 -15.93 -14.93
N ALA A 65 -3.97 -15.15 -14.60
CA ALA A 65 -5.32 -15.34 -15.12
C ALA A 65 -5.67 -14.45 -16.34
N LYS A 66 -4.71 -13.67 -16.85
CA LYS A 66 -4.81 -12.96 -18.13
C LYS A 66 -3.56 -13.25 -18.95
N SER A 67 -3.57 -14.35 -19.69
CA SER A 67 -2.68 -14.63 -20.82
C SER A 67 -3.49 -15.30 -21.91
#